data_AF-A0A1Y1QZM7-F1
#
_entry.id   AF-A0A1Y1QZM7-F1
#
_cell.length_a   1.000
_cell.length_b   1.000
_cell.length_c   1.000
_cell.angle_alpha   90.00
_cell.angle_beta   90.00
_cell.angle_gamma   90.00
#
_symmetry.space_group_name_H-M   'P 1'
#
loop_
_entity.id
_entity.type
_entity.pdbx_description
1 polymer ?
#
loop_
_entity_poly.entity_id
_entity_poly.type
_entity_poly.pdbx_seq_one_letter_code
_entity_poly.pdbx_strand_id
1 'polypeptide(L)'
;MKTTIEVSDALFATVKRVARERQISLRALIEEGLRRVLSESANQSKPAFKLTDARVHGQEVLLPNPRDWQQLEENHALSRNMPSAP
;
A
#
# COMPACT_ATOMS: atom_id res chain seq x y z
N MET A 1 6.69 -9.55 23.71
CA MET A 1 8.07 -9.03 23.76
C MET A 1 8.22 -8.02 24.89
N LYS A 2 9.42 -7.88 25.47
CA LYS A 2 9.74 -6.82 26.44
C LYS A 2 10.32 -5.63 25.67
N THR A 3 9.77 -4.46 25.90
CA THR A 3 10.17 -3.21 25.25
C THR A 3 10.29 -2.14 26.32
N THR A 4 11.33 -1.32 26.23
CA THR A 4 11.49 -0.11 27.05
C THR A 4 11.03 1.08 26.23
N ILE A 5 10.14 1.89 26.78
CA ILE A 5 9.63 3.11 26.14
C ILE A 5 9.75 4.26 27.14
N GLU A 6 10.03 5.46 26.63
CA GLU A 6 10.02 6.67 27.44
C GLU A 6 8.63 7.29 27.42
N VAL A 7 8.10 7.63 28.59
CA VAL A 7 6.79 8.25 28.78
C VAL A 7 6.90 9.28 29.90
N SER A 8 6.09 10.34 29.86
CA SER A 8 6.05 11.30 30.95
C SER A 8 5.48 10.68 32.22
N ASP A 9 5.94 11.15 33.39
CA ASP A 9 5.47 10.66 34.69
C ASP A 9 3.95 10.83 34.87
N ALA A 10 3.41 11.97 34.41
CA ALA A 10 1.98 12.25 34.45
C ALA A 10 1.17 11.24 33.61
N LEU A 11 1.67 10.86 32.43
CA LEU A 11 1.04 9.85 31.60
C LEU A 11 1.14 8.48 32.27
N PHE A 12 2.31 8.11 32.77
CA PHE A 12 2.52 6.83 33.46
C PHE A 12 1.58 6.64 34.67
N ALA A 13 1.43 7.68 35.50
CA ALA A 13 0.51 7.67 36.64
C ALA A 13 -0.95 7.46 36.19
N THR A 14 -1.36 8.16 35.13
CA THR A 14 -2.70 8.05 34.57
C THR A 14 -2.98 6.65 34.02
N VAL A 15 -2.05 6.11 33.23
CA VAL A 15 -2.21 4.78 32.61
C VAL A 15 -2.24 3.69 33.69
N LYS A 16 -1.42 3.79 34.74
CA LYS A 16 -1.48 2.86 35.89
C LYS A 16 -2.83 2.89 36.60
N ARG A 17 -3.38 4.09 36.83
CA ARG A 17 -4.69 4.25 37.46
C ARG A 17 -5.79 3.58 36.62
N VAL A 18 -5.81 3.85 35.32
CA VAL A 18 -6.80 3.28 34.39
C VAL A 18 -6.68 1.76 34.30
N ALA A 19 -5.45 1.22 34.23
CA ALA A 19 -5.23 -0.22 34.21
C ALA A 19 -5.79 -0.90 35.47
N ARG A 20 -5.58 -0.29 36.65
CA ARG A 20 -6.14 -0.76 37.93
C ARG A 20 -7.67 -0.72 37.95
N GLU A 21 -8.26 0.40 37.54
CA GLU A 21 -9.73 0.57 37.49
C GLU A 21 -10.38 -0.46 36.57
N ARG A 22 -9.74 -0.80 35.46
CA ARG A 22 -10.19 -1.79 34.49
C ARG A 22 -9.80 -3.23 34.84
N GLN A 23 -9.06 -3.44 35.93
CA GLN A 23 -8.54 -4.75 36.34
C GLN A 23 -7.71 -5.46 35.24
N ILE A 24 -6.95 -4.69 34.46
CA ILE A 24 -6.06 -5.21 33.42
C ILE A 24 -4.61 -4.83 33.70
N SER A 25 -3.67 -5.52 33.06
CA SER A 25 -2.26 -5.13 33.14
C SER A 25 -1.97 -3.86 32.35
N LEU A 26 -0.95 -3.12 32.76
CA LEU A 26 -0.41 -1.98 32.01
C LEU A 26 -0.03 -2.38 30.58
N ARG A 27 0.54 -3.58 30.40
CA ARG A 27 0.87 -4.16 29.10
C ARG A 27 -0.37 -4.28 28.21
N ALA A 28 -1.47 -4.85 28.73
CA ALA A 28 -2.70 -5.04 27.98
C ALA A 28 -3.29 -3.70 27.52
N LEU A 29 -3.28 -2.69 28.40
CA LEU A 29 -3.75 -1.35 28.07
C LEU A 29 -2.89 -0.68 26.98
N ILE A 30 -1.57 -0.84 27.05
CA ILE A 30 -0.64 -0.33 26.02
C ILE A 30 -0.88 -1.03 24.68
N GLU A 31 -0.97 -2.37 24.66
CA GLU A 31 -1.18 -3.14 23.43
C GLU A 31 -2.53 -2.81 22.77
N GLU A 32 -3.58 -2.60 23.57
CA GLU A 32 -4.88 -2.17 23.08
C GLU A 32 -4.79 -0.78 22.42
N GLY A 33 -4.15 0.19 23.09
CA GLY A 33 -3.94 1.52 22.55
C GLY A 33 -3.17 1.51 21.23
N LEU A 34 -2.06 0.75 21.17
CA LEU A 34 -1.28 0.59 19.95
C LEU A 34 -2.10 -0.02 18.81
N ARG A 35 -2.90 -1.06 19.09
CA ARG A 35 -3.77 -1.68 18.08
C ARG A 35 -4.76 -0.68 17.48
N ARG A 36 -5.38 0.16 18.32
CA ARG A 36 -6.32 1.20 17.86
C ARG A 36 -5.65 2.21 16.93
N VAL A 37 -4.49 2.74 17.31
CA VAL A 37 -3.74 3.71 16.49
C VAL A 37 -3.33 3.11 15.15
N LEU A 38 -2.86 1.85 15.15
CA LEU A 38 -2.47 1.15 13.93
C LEU A 38 -3.67 0.86 13.02
N SER A 39 -4.81 0.47 13.58
CA SER A 39 -6.04 0.26 12.80
C SER A 39 -6.56 1.56 12.19
N GLU A 40 -6.54 2.66 12.94
CA GLU A 40 -6.92 3.98 12.42
C GLU A 40 -5.98 4.42 11.28
N SER A 41 -4.68 4.23 11.48
CA SER A 41 -3.66 4.53 10.45
C SER A 41 -3.83 3.67 9.20
N ALA A 42 -4.18 2.39 9.37
CA ALA A 42 -4.43 1.48 8.25
C ALA A 42 -5.69 1.89 7.47
N ASN A 43 -6.73 2.35 8.16
CA ASN A 43 -7.95 2.86 7.52
C ASN A 43 -7.75 4.21 6.83
N GLN A 44 -6.75 4.98 7.25
CA GLN A 44 -6.29 6.19 6.59
C GLN A 44 -5.29 5.92 5.45
N SER A 45 -5.00 4.66 5.13
CA SER A 45 -4.17 4.32 3.98
C SER A 45 -4.77 4.97 2.73
N LYS A 46 -3.89 5.69 2.00
CA LYS A 46 -4.23 6.43 0.78
C LYS A 46 -5.16 5.57 -0.08
N PRO A 47 -6.21 6.16 -0.68
CA PRO A 47 -7.11 5.40 -1.54
C PRO A 47 -6.29 4.57 -2.51
N ALA A 48 -6.68 3.31 -2.70
CA ALA A 48 -6.01 2.41 -3.64
C ALA A 48 -5.73 3.18 -4.94
N PHE A 49 -4.51 3.06 -5.46
CA PHE A 49 -4.11 3.77 -6.67
C PHE A 49 -5.15 3.52 -7.76
N LYS A 50 -5.90 4.57 -8.11
CA LYS A 50 -6.91 4.53 -9.16
C LYS A 50 -6.19 4.90 -10.46
N LEU A 51 -6.02 3.92 -11.34
CA LEU A 51 -5.55 4.17 -12.70
C LEU A 51 -6.46 5.24 -13.32
N THR A 52 -5.86 6.36 -13.71
CA THR A 52 -6.57 7.36 -14.50
C THR A 52 -6.95 6.71 -15.82
N ASP A 53 -8.18 6.95 -16.28
CA ASP A 53 -8.60 6.47 -17.58
C ASP A 53 -7.74 7.13 -18.67
N ALA A 54 -6.74 6.40 -19.13
CA ALA A 54 -5.80 6.81 -20.16
C ALA A 54 -6.13 6.16 -21.51
N ARG A 55 -7.38 5.73 -21.72
CA ARG A 55 -7.81 5.18 -23.01
C ARG A 55 -7.60 6.22 -24.10
N VAL A 56 -6.92 5.80 -25.17
CA VAL A 56 -6.80 6.60 -26.39
C VAL A 56 -8.16 6.53 -27.08
N HIS A 57 -8.79 7.69 -27.32
CA HIS A 57 -10.10 7.80 -27.95
C HIS A 57 -9.98 7.66 -29.48
N GLY A 58 -9.53 6.50 -29.94
CA GLY A 58 -9.54 6.14 -31.37
C GLY A 58 -10.94 5.74 -31.82
N GLN A 59 -11.25 5.95 -33.10
CA GLN A 59 -12.55 5.57 -33.68
C GLN A 59 -12.69 4.05 -33.85
N GLU A 60 -11.57 3.32 -33.88
CA GLU A 60 -11.54 1.88 -34.18
C GLU A 60 -10.56 1.15 -33.26
N VAL A 61 -10.92 -0.08 -32.90
CA VAL A 61 -10.03 -0.99 -32.18
C VAL A 61 -9.04 -1.58 -33.20
N LEU A 62 -7.82 -1.05 -33.21
CA LEU A 62 -6.77 -1.49 -34.13
C LEU A 62 -6.26 -2.92 -33.84
N LEU A 63 -6.43 -3.38 -32.59
CA LEU A 63 -5.93 -4.67 -32.10
C LEU A 63 -7.02 -5.34 -31.23
N PRO A 64 -7.91 -6.13 -31.84
CA PRO A 64 -9.01 -6.77 -31.12
C PRO A 64 -8.54 -7.93 -30.24
N ASN A 65 -7.41 -8.57 -30.57
CA ASN A 65 -6.83 -9.65 -29.78
C ASN A 65 -5.56 -9.17 -29.06
N PRO A 66 -5.51 -9.22 -27.72
CA PRO A 66 -4.33 -8.82 -26.96
C PRO A 66 -3.05 -9.57 -27.30
N ARG A 67 -3.13 -10.80 -27.84
CA ARG A 67 -1.93 -11.57 -28.25
C ARG A 67 -1.21 -10.97 -29.45
N ASP A 68 -1.88 -10.13 -30.23
CA ASP A 68 -1.31 -9.51 -31.42
C ASP A 68 -0.27 -8.43 -31.06
N TRP A 69 -0.31 -7.91 -29.83
CA TRP A 69 0.69 -6.98 -29.30
C TRP A 69 2.09 -7.58 -29.24
N GLN A 70 2.20 -8.84 -28.83
CA GLN A 70 3.49 -9.52 -28.71
C GLN A 70 4.12 -9.67 -30.11
N GLN A 71 3.32 -10.00 -31.11
CA GLN A 71 3.77 -10.10 -32.49
C GLN A 71 4.23 -8.74 -33.05
N LEU A 72 3.53 -7.65 -32.72
CA LEU A 72 3.93 -6.30 -33.13
C LEU A 72 5.26 -5.88 -32.50
N GLU A 73 5.48 -6.21 -31.22
CA GLU A 73 6.73 -5.94 -30.54
C GLU A 73 7.89 -6.74 -31.15
N GLU A 74 7.68 -8.04 -31.40
CA GLU A 74 8.63 -8.91 -32.07
C GLU A 74 8.98 -8.39 -33.47
N ASN A 75 7.97 -8.02 -34.28
CA ASN A 75 8.16 -7.45 -35.61
C ASN A 75 8.92 -6.10 -35.58
N HIS A 76 8.64 -5.26 -34.59
CA HIS A 76 9.34 -3.99 -34.40
C HIS A 76 10.80 -4.21 -33.96
N ALA A 77 11.07 -5.21 -33.12
CA ALA A 77 12.43 -5.60 -32.74
C ALA A 77 13.22 -6.14 -33.94
N LEU A 78 12.58 -6.99 -34.77
CA LEU A 78 13.19 -7.56 -35.98
C LEU A 78 13.48 -6.49 -37.04
N SER A 79 12.57 -5.53 -37.25
CA SER A 79 12.77 -4.44 -38.22
C SER A 79 13.88 -3.45 -37.82
N ARG A 80 14.15 -3.27 -36.51
CA ARG A 80 15.31 -2.49 -36.06
C ARG A 80 16.66 -3.19 -36.27
N ASN A 81 16.66 -4.51 -36.39
CA ASN A 81 17.88 -5.31 -36.45
C ASN A 81 18.24 -5.81 -37.86
N MET A 82 17.44 -5.46 -38.88
CA MET A 82 17.78 -5.73 -40.28
C MET A 82 18.72 -4.62 -40.81
N PRO A 83 19.93 -4.94 -41.32
CA PRO A 83 20.69 -3.96 -42.07
C PRO A 83 19.90 -3.58 -43.32
N SER A 84 19.81 -2.29 -43.62
CA SER A 84 19.22 -1.78 -44.87
C SER A 84 19.87 -2.53 -46.04
N ALA A 85 19.06 -3.25 -46.81
CA ALA A 85 19.52 -3.93 -48.02
C ALA A 85 20.19 -2.90 -48.96
N PRO A 86 21.33 -3.25 -49.60
CA PRO A 86 22.04 -2.36 -50.51
C PRO A 86 21.24 -2.05 -51.78
#